data_AF-A0A4Y5YFW7-F1
#
_entry.id   AF-A0A4Y5YFW7-F1
#
_cell.length_a   1.000
_cell.length_b   1.000
_cell.length_c   1.000
_cell.angle_alpha   90.00
_cell.angle_beta   90.00
_cell.angle_gamma   90.00
#
_symmetry.space_group_name_H-M   'P 1'
#
loop_
_entity.id
_entity.type
_entity.pdbx_description
1 polymer ?
#
loop_
_entity_poly.entity_id
_entity_poly.type
_entity_poly.pdbx_seq_one_letter_code
_entity_poly.pdbx_strand_id
1 'polypeptide(L)'
;MSNFRIKRPNFPKWAPTSVIAEWEEKATEVECWYHKFPMLEPETDDADVLDRLLTYEDMKSVWERLPKYNIKPTLFCSMVQRSLLFLDMKPYNLTPKEYSIWLIEVRETALKLKQLVQHSAYDRIYQEQYLVKRQKHMLGSVLAHSFKILDPATDPEQHKKTKPFYESWPDLLPKLLSDALSDIAKTDSDDDIGFAGAKSSTSVKLDKPNHPNAKRSYFVRKLTQLLRDQTGQPLRDIVTITTATVFDTPNLTERQVIRMAP
;
A
#
# COMPACT_ATOMS: atom_id res chain seq x y z
N MET A 1 -13.91 29.99 -4.62
CA MET A 1 -13.22 28.68 -4.49
C MET A 1 -12.21 28.84 -3.38
N SER A 2 -12.28 28.02 -2.33
CA SER A 2 -11.32 28.05 -1.24
C SER A 2 -9.98 27.52 -1.73
N ASN A 3 -8.91 28.30 -1.56
CA ASN A 3 -7.55 27.81 -1.77
C ASN A 3 -7.20 26.88 -0.60
N PHE A 4 -7.55 25.60 -0.71
CA PHE A 4 -7.06 24.59 0.21
C PHE A 4 -5.55 24.46 0.02
N ARG A 5 -4.82 24.62 1.13
CA ARG A 5 -3.38 24.51 1.17
C ARG A 5 -2.98 23.84 2.47
N ILE A 6 -2.15 22.81 2.40
CA ILE A 6 -1.58 22.18 3.58
C ILE A 6 -0.53 23.12 4.15
N LYS A 7 -0.69 23.46 5.43
CA LYS A 7 0.21 24.39 6.11
C LYS A 7 1.53 23.66 6.37
N ARG A 8 2.63 24.18 5.81
CA ARG A 8 3.97 23.68 6.11
C ARG A 8 4.29 23.78 7.61
N PRO A 9 4.63 22.66 8.28
CA PRO A 9 5.07 22.67 9.66
C PRO A 9 6.40 23.41 9.82
N ASN A 10 6.65 23.91 11.03
CA ASN A 10 7.94 24.47 11.38
C ASN A 10 8.92 23.33 11.70
N PHE A 11 9.59 22.80 10.67
CA PHE A 11 10.50 21.68 10.85
C PHE A 11 11.72 22.08 11.71
N PRO A 12 12.03 21.30 12.76
CA PRO A 12 13.20 21.54 13.59
C PRO A 12 14.50 21.20 12.84
N LYS A 13 15.62 21.82 13.23
CA LYS A 13 16.92 21.66 12.55
C LYS A 13 17.44 20.21 12.50
N TRP A 14 17.00 19.36 13.41
CA TRP A 14 17.39 17.96 13.48
C TRP A 14 16.55 17.05 12.57
N ALA A 15 15.44 17.56 12.00
CA ALA A 15 14.58 16.78 11.14
C ALA A 15 15.30 16.41 9.83
N PRO A 16 15.23 15.14 9.37
CA PRO A 16 15.93 14.72 8.16
C PRO A 16 15.41 15.45 6.92
N THR A 17 16.31 16.11 6.18
CA THR A 17 15.97 16.84 4.95
C THR A 17 15.31 15.97 3.88
N SER A 18 15.70 14.70 3.79
CA SER A 18 15.09 13.75 2.85
C SER A 18 13.62 13.44 3.17
N VAL A 19 13.24 13.45 4.44
CA VAL A 19 11.86 13.19 4.87
C VAL A 19 11.01 14.46 4.81
N ILE A 20 11.62 15.64 5.03
CA ILE A 20 10.98 16.93 4.76
C ILE A 20 10.56 17.01 3.27
N ALA A 21 11.44 16.61 2.35
CA ALA A 21 11.11 16.57 0.93
C ALA A 21 9.96 15.60 0.61
N GLU A 22 9.93 14.44 1.25
CA GLU A 22 8.84 13.46 1.12
C GLU A 22 7.50 14.02 1.64
N TRP A 23 7.52 14.75 2.75
CA TRP A 23 6.34 15.45 3.25
C TRP A 23 5.86 16.53 2.28
N GLU A 24 6.77 17.32 1.68
CA GLU A 24 6.43 18.37 0.71
C GLU A 24 5.80 17.78 -0.56
N GLU A 25 6.30 16.64 -1.04
CA GLU A 25 5.70 15.91 -2.15
C GLU A 25 4.27 15.48 -1.82
N LYS A 26 4.07 14.88 -0.64
CA LYS A 26 2.73 14.44 -0.19
C LYS A 26 1.77 15.60 0.01
N ALA A 27 2.22 16.70 0.61
CA ALA A 27 1.40 17.89 0.74
C ALA A 27 0.95 18.43 -0.64
N THR A 28 1.88 18.47 -1.60
CA THR A 28 1.60 18.91 -2.98
C THR A 28 0.64 17.96 -3.70
N GLU A 29 0.79 16.65 -3.50
CA GLU A 29 -0.12 15.63 -4.04
C GLU A 29 -1.56 15.85 -3.55
N VAL A 30 -1.74 16.01 -2.24
CA VAL A 30 -3.07 16.21 -1.64
C VAL A 30 -3.71 17.52 -2.11
N GLU A 31 -2.93 18.60 -2.17
CA GLU A 31 -3.40 19.87 -2.75
C GLU A 31 -3.84 19.67 -4.20
N CYS A 32 -3.03 19.01 -5.03
CA CYS A 32 -3.36 18.75 -6.43
C CYS A 32 -4.67 17.95 -6.59
N TRP A 33 -4.88 16.91 -5.78
CA TRP A 33 -6.11 16.13 -5.80
C TRP A 33 -7.32 16.92 -5.34
N TYR A 34 -7.19 17.72 -4.28
CA TYR A 34 -8.26 18.59 -3.82
C TYR A 34 -8.67 19.62 -4.89
N HIS A 35 -7.70 20.22 -5.59
CA HIS A 35 -8.01 21.16 -6.68
C HIS A 35 -8.75 20.48 -7.84
N LYS A 36 -8.44 19.22 -8.13
CA LYS A 36 -9.14 18.43 -9.16
C LYS A 36 -10.53 17.96 -8.70
N PHE A 37 -10.69 17.64 -7.42
CA PHE A 37 -11.92 17.08 -6.84
C PHE A 37 -12.29 17.79 -5.53
N PRO A 38 -12.75 19.05 -5.57
CA PRO A 38 -12.95 19.86 -4.37
C PRO A 38 -14.10 19.39 -3.47
N MET A 39 -14.95 18.48 -3.97
CA MET A 39 -16.04 17.86 -3.21
C MET A 39 -15.58 16.61 -2.44
N LEU A 40 -14.40 16.08 -2.75
CA LEU A 40 -13.80 14.98 -1.99
C LEU A 40 -12.99 15.54 -0.82
N GLU A 41 -13.06 14.84 0.30
CA GLU A 41 -12.23 15.17 1.45
C GLU A 41 -10.76 14.88 1.13
N PRO A 42 -9.83 15.79 1.43
CA PRO A 42 -8.41 15.58 1.13
C PRO A 42 -7.83 14.44 1.97
N GLU A 43 -7.16 13.49 1.32
CA GLU A 43 -6.47 12.37 1.96
C GLU A 43 -5.14 12.82 2.58
N THR A 44 -5.17 13.41 3.77
CA THR A 44 -3.98 13.98 4.43
C THR A 44 -3.17 12.97 5.26
N ASP A 45 -3.64 11.74 5.40
CA ASP A 45 -3.14 10.75 6.36
C ASP A 45 -1.62 10.56 6.32
N ASP A 46 -1.04 10.37 5.14
CA ASP A 46 0.40 10.20 4.96
C ASP A 46 1.19 11.46 5.34
N ALA A 47 0.67 12.64 4.95
CA ALA A 47 1.29 13.92 5.27
C ALA A 47 1.24 14.23 6.77
N ASP A 48 0.13 13.88 7.43
CA ASP A 48 -0.07 14.08 8.86
C ASP A 48 0.86 13.17 9.69
N VAL A 49 1.06 11.92 9.25
CA VAL A 49 2.02 11.00 9.89
C VAL A 49 3.45 11.53 9.76
N LEU A 50 3.84 11.96 8.57
CA LEU A 50 5.18 12.50 8.32
C LEU A 50 5.43 13.79 9.12
N ASP A 51 4.46 14.70 9.20
CA ASP A 51 4.54 15.91 10.02
C ASP A 51 4.91 15.55 11.47
N ARG A 52 4.16 14.62 12.08
CA ARG A 52 4.41 14.19 13.47
C ARG A 52 5.81 13.62 13.66
N LEU A 53 6.23 12.73 12.77
CA LEU A 53 7.56 12.12 12.86
C LEU A 53 8.67 13.19 12.74
N LEU A 54 8.42 14.24 11.97
CA LEU A 54 9.36 15.34 11.74
C LEU A 54 9.35 16.40 12.85
N THR A 55 8.23 16.61 13.54
CA THR A 55 8.07 17.72 14.50
C THR A 55 8.07 17.30 15.97
N TYR A 56 7.78 16.04 16.28
CA TYR A 56 7.71 15.58 17.66
C TYR A 56 9.10 15.45 18.31
N GLU A 57 9.32 16.08 19.46
CA GLU A 57 10.66 16.24 20.06
C GLU A 57 11.36 14.92 20.37
N ASP A 58 10.63 13.90 20.86
CA ASP A 58 11.22 12.60 21.21
C ASP A 58 11.78 11.87 19.98
N MET A 59 11.29 12.21 18.78
CA MET A 59 11.81 11.65 17.52
C MET A 59 13.23 12.11 17.21
N LYS A 60 13.71 13.22 17.79
CA LYS A 60 15.12 13.66 17.64
C LYS A 60 16.09 12.51 17.96
N SER A 61 15.86 11.85 19.09
CA SER A 61 16.70 10.74 19.55
C SER A 61 16.63 9.53 18.64
N VAL A 62 15.47 9.29 18.01
CA VAL A 62 15.27 8.23 17.02
C VAL A 62 16.07 8.54 15.77
N TRP A 63 15.93 9.75 15.21
CA TRP A 63 16.64 10.19 14.01
C TRP A 63 18.16 10.12 14.16
N GLU A 64 18.69 10.49 15.33
CA GLU A 64 20.13 10.40 15.63
C GLU A 64 20.62 8.94 15.76
N ARG A 65 19.72 8.00 16.09
CA ARG A 65 20.06 6.58 16.25
C ARG A 65 19.93 5.78 14.96
N LEU A 66 19.02 6.12 14.04
CA LEU A 66 18.82 5.37 12.78
C LEU A 66 20.12 5.14 11.97
N PRO A 67 21.03 6.13 11.83
CA PRO A 67 22.29 5.92 11.10
C PRO A 67 23.17 4.83 11.73
N LYS A 68 23.14 4.65 13.06
CA LYS A 68 23.91 3.60 13.75
C LYS A 68 23.46 2.19 13.36
N TYR A 69 22.23 2.06 12.88
CA TYR A 69 21.65 0.81 12.39
C TYR A 69 21.59 0.75 10.86
N ASN A 70 22.25 1.68 10.15
CA ASN A 70 22.21 1.81 8.69
C ASN A 70 20.79 1.92 8.10
N ILE A 71 19.84 2.47 8.87
CA ILE A 71 18.48 2.72 8.37
C ILE A 71 18.41 4.13 7.80
N LYS A 72 17.97 4.24 6.54
CA LYS A 72 17.69 5.54 5.91
C LYS A 72 16.42 6.17 6.51
N PRO A 73 16.38 7.49 6.76
CA PRO A 73 15.20 8.15 7.32
C PRO A 73 13.90 7.95 6.51
N THR A 74 13.97 7.99 5.18
CA THR A 74 12.80 7.75 4.30
C THR A 74 12.31 6.32 4.40
N LEU A 75 13.24 5.35 4.41
CA LEU A 75 12.93 3.94 4.60
C LEU A 75 12.22 3.70 5.94
N PHE A 76 12.69 4.35 7.01
CA PHE A 76 12.03 4.29 8.32
C PHE A 76 10.61 4.84 8.26
N CYS A 77 10.38 6.00 7.62
CA CYS A 77 9.05 6.56 7.45
C CYS A 77 8.12 5.61 6.69
N SER A 78 8.60 5.01 5.60
CA SER A 78 7.84 4.00 4.86
C SER A 78 7.51 2.78 5.71
N MET A 79 8.41 2.33 6.60
CA MET A 79 8.14 1.24 7.53
C MET A 79 7.04 1.63 8.54
N VAL A 80 7.07 2.86 9.06
CA VAL A 80 6.05 3.39 9.97
C VAL A 80 4.70 3.48 9.28
N GLN A 81 4.61 4.11 8.10
CA GLN A 81 3.37 4.20 7.32
C GLN A 81 2.82 2.80 7.00
N ARG A 82 3.67 1.88 6.53
CA ARG A 82 3.26 0.48 6.29
C ARG A 82 2.78 -0.24 7.54
N SER A 83 3.33 0.07 8.71
CA SER A 83 2.88 -0.51 9.97
C SER A 83 1.54 0.07 10.46
N LEU A 84 1.14 1.24 9.94
CA LEU A 84 -0.19 1.83 10.17
C LEU A 84 -1.24 1.26 9.22
N LEU A 85 -0.84 0.81 8.03
CA LEU A 85 -1.72 0.11 7.11
C LEU A 85 -2.11 -1.25 7.70
N PHE A 86 -3.39 -1.41 8.05
CA PHE A 86 -3.95 -2.68 8.55
C PHE A 86 -4.10 -3.76 7.47
N LEU A 87 -3.48 -3.59 6.30
CA LEU A 87 -3.55 -4.52 5.20
C LEU A 87 -2.64 -5.72 5.44
N ASP A 88 -3.16 -6.64 6.24
CA ASP A 88 -2.87 -8.07 6.19
C ASP A 88 -4.18 -8.81 6.51
N MET A 89 -4.95 -9.11 5.44
CA MET A 89 -6.22 -9.86 5.49
C MET A 89 -5.95 -11.34 5.76
N LYS A 90 -5.68 -11.67 7.01
CA LYS A 90 -5.83 -13.04 7.53
C LYS A 90 -6.17 -12.92 9.02
N PRO A 91 -7.33 -13.43 9.49
CA PRO A 91 -7.62 -13.50 10.90
C PRO A 91 -6.77 -14.66 11.44
N TYR A 92 -5.54 -14.31 11.76
CA TYR A 92 -4.79 -15.17 12.62
C TYR A 92 -5.48 -15.15 13.99
N ASN A 93 -5.53 -16.29 14.69
CA ASN A 93 -6.09 -16.59 16.03
C ASN A 93 -7.47 -17.27 16.06
N LEU A 94 -8.04 -17.67 14.93
CA LEU A 94 -9.30 -18.39 14.94
C LEU A 94 -9.09 -19.84 15.37
N THR A 95 -9.88 -20.31 16.33
CA THR A 95 -10.01 -21.75 16.58
C THR A 95 -10.49 -22.45 15.30
N PRO A 96 -10.27 -23.76 15.12
CA PRO A 96 -10.71 -24.47 13.91
C PRO A 96 -12.20 -24.25 13.56
N LYS A 97 -13.05 -24.05 14.58
CA LYS A 97 -14.48 -23.75 14.44
C LYS A 97 -14.74 -22.31 14.00
N GLU A 98 -14.05 -21.33 14.57
CA GLU A 98 -14.22 -19.92 14.16
C GLU A 98 -13.63 -19.69 12.77
N TYR A 99 -12.58 -20.42 12.41
CA TYR A 99 -11.97 -20.39 11.10
C TYR A 99 -12.91 -20.93 10.02
N SER A 100 -13.63 -22.03 10.29
CA SER A 100 -14.63 -22.55 9.35
C SER A 100 -15.82 -21.59 9.20
N ILE A 101 -16.27 -20.96 10.29
CA ILE A 101 -17.30 -19.92 10.24
C ILE A 101 -16.84 -18.73 9.40
N TRP A 102 -15.63 -18.21 9.64
CA TRP A 102 -15.06 -17.12 8.86
C TRP A 102 -14.93 -17.45 7.37
N LEU A 103 -14.46 -18.66 7.02
CA LEU A 103 -14.41 -19.10 5.62
C LEU A 103 -15.80 -19.12 4.97
N ILE A 104 -16.82 -19.58 5.69
CA ILE A 104 -18.20 -19.56 5.21
C ILE A 104 -18.64 -18.11 4.97
N GLU A 105 -18.41 -17.20 5.91
CA GLU A 105 -18.75 -15.77 5.78
C GLU A 105 -18.04 -15.11 4.60
N VAL A 106 -16.76 -15.42 4.36
CA VAL A 106 -16.01 -14.92 3.21
C VAL A 106 -16.60 -15.43 1.90
N ARG A 107 -16.93 -16.73 1.80
CA ARG A 107 -17.56 -17.31 0.61
C ARG A 107 -18.95 -16.71 0.36
N GLU A 108 -19.77 -16.59 1.40
CA GLU A 108 -21.10 -15.98 1.31
C GLU A 108 -21.02 -14.50 0.91
N THR A 109 -20.07 -13.77 1.45
CA THR A 109 -19.86 -12.35 1.12
C THR A 109 -19.35 -12.19 -0.31
N ALA A 110 -18.43 -13.05 -0.76
CA ALA A 110 -18.00 -13.09 -2.15
C ALA A 110 -19.17 -13.39 -3.10
N LEU A 111 -20.08 -14.31 -2.74
CA LEU A 111 -21.30 -14.58 -3.51
C LEU A 111 -22.25 -13.39 -3.54
N LYS A 112 -22.48 -12.72 -2.40
CA LYS A 112 -23.33 -11.52 -2.33
C LYS A 112 -22.76 -10.39 -3.17
N LEU A 113 -21.46 -10.13 -3.06
CA LEU A 113 -20.75 -9.11 -3.86
C LEU A 113 -20.76 -9.46 -5.35
N LYS A 114 -20.56 -10.74 -5.69
CA LYS A 114 -20.73 -11.21 -7.06
C LYS A 114 -22.12 -10.87 -7.55
N GLN A 115 -23.19 -11.23 -6.85
CA GLN A 115 -24.57 -10.96 -7.28
C GLN A 115 -24.86 -9.46 -7.46
N LEU A 116 -24.25 -8.59 -6.64
CA LEU A 116 -24.41 -7.13 -6.75
C LEU A 116 -23.65 -6.54 -7.94
N VAL A 117 -22.45 -7.06 -8.23
CA VAL A 117 -21.54 -6.50 -9.24
C VAL A 117 -21.74 -7.16 -10.60
N GLN A 118 -22.10 -8.45 -10.63
CA GLN A 118 -22.34 -9.22 -11.85
C GLN A 118 -23.42 -8.51 -12.67
N HIS A 119 -23.11 -8.22 -13.93
CA HIS A 119 -23.93 -7.43 -14.86
C HIS A 119 -23.92 -5.90 -14.66
N SER A 120 -23.20 -5.37 -13.68
CA SER A 120 -22.93 -3.93 -13.56
C SER A 120 -21.69 -3.52 -14.36
N ALA A 121 -21.53 -2.21 -14.61
CA ALA A 121 -20.30 -1.69 -15.22
C ALA A 121 -19.07 -1.96 -14.35
N TYR A 122 -19.23 -2.01 -13.01
CA TYR A 122 -18.15 -2.30 -12.06
C TYR A 122 -17.47 -3.64 -12.30
N ASP A 123 -18.20 -4.61 -12.86
CA ASP A 123 -17.67 -5.94 -13.18
C ASP A 123 -16.52 -5.90 -14.20
N ARG A 124 -16.54 -4.88 -15.05
CA ARG A 124 -15.58 -4.68 -16.15
C ARG A 124 -14.47 -3.70 -15.79
N ILE A 125 -14.67 -2.82 -14.80
CA ILE A 125 -13.71 -1.75 -14.48
C ILE A 125 -12.30 -2.30 -14.23
N TYR A 126 -12.16 -3.39 -13.47
CA TYR A 126 -10.85 -3.98 -13.19
C TYR A 126 -10.16 -4.50 -14.47
N GLN A 127 -10.93 -5.14 -15.34
CA GLN A 127 -10.44 -5.63 -16.63
C GLN A 127 -10.10 -4.48 -17.57
N GLU A 128 -10.93 -3.44 -17.64
CA GLU A 128 -10.72 -2.24 -18.45
C GLU A 128 -9.46 -1.48 -18.01
N GLN A 129 -9.28 -1.27 -16.70
CA GLN A 129 -8.07 -0.63 -16.17
C GLN A 129 -6.80 -1.41 -16.53
N TYR A 130 -6.85 -2.74 -16.43
CA TYR A 130 -5.74 -3.59 -16.86
C TYR A 130 -5.48 -3.48 -18.37
N LEU A 131 -6.54 -3.52 -19.20
CA LEU A 131 -6.43 -3.41 -20.65
C LEU A 131 -5.85 -2.06 -21.08
N VAL A 132 -6.29 -0.95 -20.48
CA VAL A 132 -5.75 0.39 -20.74
C VAL A 132 -4.26 0.43 -20.40
N LYS A 133 -3.87 -0.11 -19.23
CA LYS A 133 -2.46 -0.18 -18.83
C LYS A 133 -1.64 -1.04 -19.80
N ARG A 134 -2.15 -2.21 -20.17
CA ARG A 134 -1.51 -3.12 -21.13
C ARG A 134 -1.34 -2.45 -22.50
N GLN A 135 -2.38 -1.82 -23.03
CA GLN A 135 -2.33 -1.10 -24.31
C GLN A 135 -1.29 0.02 -24.31
N LYS A 136 -1.20 0.80 -23.22
CA LYS A 136 -0.17 1.82 -23.06
C LYS A 136 1.24 1.22 -23.15
N HIS A 137 1.48 0.10 -22.47
CA HIS A 137 2.78 -0.58 -22.53
C HIS A 137 3.05 -1.23 -23.89
N MET A 138 2.03 -1.81 -24.54
CA MET A 138 2.14 -2.34 -25.90
C MET A 138 2.53 -1.25 -26.89
N LEU A 139 1.85 -0.09 -26.85
CA LEU A 139 2.17 1.06 -27.69
C LEU A 139 3.60 1.55 -27.43
N GLY A 140 4.02 1.63 -26.16
CA GLY A 140 5.41 1.95 -25.81
C GLY A 140 6.41 0.94 -26.40
N SER A 141 6.09 -0.35 -26.39
CA SER A 141 6.91 -1.39 -27.02
C SER A 141 6.97 -1.27 -28.53
N VAL A 142 5.86 -0.90 -29.20
CA VAL A 142 5.83 -0.67 -30.65
C VAL A 142 6.67 0.54 -31.02
N LEU A 143 6.53 1.65 -30.28
CA LEU A 143 7.30 2.87 -30.51
C LEU A 143 8.79 2.63 -30.28
N ALA A 144 9.17 1.97 -29.19
CA ALA A 144 10.57 1.62 -28.90
C ALA A 144 11.17 0.70 -29.99
N HIS A 145 10.38 -0.25 -30.50
CA HIS A 145 10.80 -1.08 -31.63
C HIS A 145 10.94 -0.27 -32.91
N SER A 146 10.02 0.66 -33.19
CA SER A 146 10.07 1.51 -34.38
C SER A 146 11.25 2.48 -34.34
N PHE A 147 11.52 3.10 -33.20
CA PHE A 147 12.63 4.06 -33.04
C PHE A 147 14.02 3.41 -33.13
N LYS A 148 14.14 2.09 -32.95
CA LYS A 148 15.40 1.37 -33.14
C LYS A 148 15.99 1.53 -34.54
N ILE A 149 15.17 1.80 -35.56
CA ILE A 149 15.66 2.06 -36.93
C ILE A 149 16.46 3.37 -37.05
N LEU A 150 16.31 4.28 -36.08
CA LEU A 150 17.05 5.55 -36.04
C LEU A 150 18.39 5.42 -35.32
N ASP A 151 18.66 4.27 -34.67
CA ASP A 151 19.95 4.00 -34.05
C ASP A 151 20.99 3.67 -35.14
N PRO A 152 22.09 4.44 -35.26
CA PRO A 152 23.14 4.20 -36.25
C PRO A 152 23.79 2.81 -36.16
N ALA A 153 23.69 2.13 -35.01
CA ALA A 153 24.22 0.78 -34.81
C ALA A 153 23.27 -0.34 -35.29
N THR A 154 22.03 -0.01 -35.69
CA THR A 154 21.02 -1.00 -36.07
C THR A 154 20.99 -1.21 -37.59
N ASP A 155 21.18 -2.47 -38.03
CA ASP A 155 20.99 -2.86 -39.42
C ASP A 155 19.48 -2.86 -39.78
N PRO A 156 19.00 -1.99 -40.68
CA PRO A 156 17.59 -1.88 -41.03
C PRO A 156 17.00 -3.15 -41.63
N GLU A 157 17.78 -3.92 -42.40
CA GLU A 157 17.29 -5.13 -43.07
C GLU A 157 17.14 -6.30 -42.09
N GLN A 158 17.97 -6.35 -41.05
CA GLN A 158 17.81 -7.31 -39.95
C GLN A 158 16.71 -6.88 -38.99
N HIS A 159 16.60 -5.59 -38.68
CA HIS A 159 15.59 -5.06 -37.76
C HIS A 159 14.16 -5.30 -38.27
N LYS A 160 13.94 -5.21 -39.59
CA LYS A 160 12.66 -5.55 -40.25
C LYS A 160 12.15 -6.97 -39.95
N LYS A 161 13.05 -7.91 -39.60
CA LYS A 161 12.70 -9.31 -39.27
C LYS A 161 12.37 -9.49 -37.78
N THR A 162 12.64 -8.49 -36.96
CA THR A 162 12.38 -8.54 -35.51
C THR A 162 10.99 -8.04 -35.19
N LYS A 163 10.48 -8.43 -34.02
CA LYS A 163 9.14 -8.04 -33.56
C LYS A 163 9.21 -7.19 -32.30
N PRO A 164 8.19 -6.37 -32.01
CA PRO A 164 8.09 -5.65 -30.75
C PRO A 164 8.07 -6.61 -29.56
N PHE A 165 8.70 -6.21 -28.45
CA PHE A 165 8.81 -7.03 -27.24
C PHE A 165 7.47 -7.50 -26.67
N TYR A 166 6.39 -6.73 -26.83
CA TYR A 166 5.09 -7.13 -26.31
C TYR A 166 4.54 -8.44 -26.89
N GLU A 167 5.00 -8.87 -28.08
CA GLU A 167 4.55 -10.13 -28.68
C GLU A 167 4.98 -11.37 -27.88
N SER A 168 5.97 -11.25 -26.99
CA SER A 168 6.38 -12.34 -26.10
C SER A 168 5.64 -12.33 -24.75
N TRP A 169 4.75 -11.36 -24.50
CA TRP A 169 4.05 -11.27 -23.23
C TRP A 169 3.01 -12.38 -23.09
N PRO A 170 2.88 -12.99 -21.90
CA PRO A 170 1.80 -13.92 -21.64
C PRO A 170 0.45 -13.21 -21.74
N ASP A 171 -0.55 -13.88 -22.32
CA ASP A 171 -1.90 -13.34 -22.41
C ASP A 171 -2.64 -13.48 -21.08
N LEU A 172 -2.23 -12.65 -20.12
CA LEU A 172 -2.82 -12.57 -18.79
C LEU A 172 -4.03 -11.63 -18.83
N LEU A 173 -5.07 -11.99 -19.58
CA LEU A 173 -6.34 -11.29 -19.50
C LEU A 173 -6.94 -11.56 -18.10
N PRO A 174 -7.04 -10.55 -17.22
CA PRO A 174 -7.71 -10.74 -15.95
C PRO A 174 -9.17 -11.10 -16.22
N LYS A 175 -9.69 -12.03 -15.42
CA LYS A 175 -11.10 -12.38 -15.41
C LYS A 175 -11.94 -11.17 -15.01
N LEU A 176 -13.24 -11.22 -15.28
CA LEU A 176 -14.17 -10.26 -14.70
C LEU A 176 -14.13 -10.36 -13.17
N LEU A 177 -14.46 -9.25 -12.51
CA LEU A 177 -14.43 -9.21 -11.04
C LEU A 177 -15.41 -10.24 -10.45
N SER A 178 -16.57 -10.42 -11.05
CA SER A 178 -17.58 -11.42 -10.69
C SER A 178 -17.09 -12.85 -10.83
N ASP A 179 -16.25 -13.13 -11.83
CA ASP A 179 -15.63 -14.44 -12.04
C ASP A 179 -14.56 -14.70 -10.97
N ALA A 180 -13.73 -13.71 -10.65
CA ALA A 180 -12.75 -13.81 -9.56
C ALA A 180 -13.45 -14.02 -8.20
N LEU A 181 -14.54 -13.29 -7.93
CA LEU A 181 -15.38 -13.50 -6.74
C LEU A 181 -16.04 -14.88 -6.75
N SER A 182 -16.40 -15.41 -7.92
CA SER A 182 -16.93 -16.76 -8.06
C SER A 182 -15.90 -17.85 -7.76
N ASP A 183 -14.63 -17.61 -8.05
CA ASP A 183 -13.54 -18.53 -7.72
C ASP A 183 -13.27 -18.52 -6.21
N ILE A 184 -13.25 -17.32 -5.59
CA ILE A 184 -13.13 -17.16 -4.13
C ILE A 184 -14.27 -17.90 -3.41
N ALA A 185 -15.50 -17.76 -3.90
CA ALA A 185 -16.66 -18.44 -3.32
C ALA A 185 -16.58 -19.97 -3.35
N LYS A 186 -15.85 -20.56 -4.30
CA LYS A 186 -15.69 -22.01 -4.48
C LYS A 186 -14.44 -22.56 -3.79
N THR A 187 -13.61 -21.71 -3.21
CA THR A 187 -12.29 -22.11 -2.71
C THR A 187 -12.41 -22.72 -1.32
N ASP A 188 -11.88 -23.94 -1.15
CA ASP A 188 -12.03 -24.69 0.11
C ASP A 188 -11.00 -24.34 1.20
N SER A 189 -9.90 -23.69 0.84
CA SER A 189 -8.78 -23.33 1.73
C SER A 189 -8.42 -21.84 1.63
N ASP A 190 -8.09 -21.18 2.75
CA ASP A 190 -7.69 -19.77 2.77
C ASP A 190 -6.35 -19.49 2.10
N ASP A 191 -5.50 -20.52 2.01
CA ASP A 191 -4.22 -20.43 1.33
C ASP A 191 -4.43 -20.11 -0.16
N ASP A 192 -5.53 -20.54 -0.78
CA ASP A 192 -5.83 -20.26 -2.19
C ASP A 192 -6.65 -18.97 -2.41
N ILE A 193 -7.22 -18.36 -1.36
CA ILE A 193 -8.02 -17.12 -1.48
C ILE A 193 -7.12 -15.92 -1.81
N GLY A 194 -5.94 -15.85 -1.20
CA GLY A 194 -4.91 -14.86 -1.54
C GLY A 194 -4.26 -15.11 -2.91
N PHE A 195 -4.32 -16.34 -3.40
CA PHE A 195 -3.73 -16.78 -4.68
C PHE A 195 -4.75 -16.91 -5.82
N ALA A 196 -6.05 -16.75 -5.57
CA ALA A 196 -7.09 -16.79 -6.59
C ALA A 196 -6.91 -15.69 -7.65
N GLY A 197 -6.20 -14.60 -7.29
CA GLY A 197 -5.69 -13.59 -8.23
C GLY A 197 -4.25 -13.80 -8.71
N ALA A 198 -3.43 -14.62 -8.05
CA ALA A 198 -2.02 -14.85 -8.39
C ALA A 198 -1.48 -16.13 -7.72
N LYS A 199 -1.39 -17.29 -8.40
CA LYS A 199 -0.69 -18.46 -7.83
C LYS A 199 0.82 -18.18 -7.70
N SER A 200 1.36 -18.13 -6.48
CA SER A 200 2.75 -18.53 -6.15
C SER A 200 3.08 -18.36 -4.65
N SER A 201 3.19 -19.49 -3.95
CA SER A 201 4.05 -19.79 -2.78
C SER A 201 3.97 -18.94 -1.50
N THR A 202 3.28 -19.52 -0.52
CA THR A 202 3.56 -19.64 0.94
C THR A 202 3.94 -18.40 1.77
N SER A 203 3.09 -18.01 2.73
CA SER A 203 3.57 -17.43 3.99
C SER A 203 2.62 -17.60 5.19
N VAL A 204 3.23 -17.52 6.37
CA VAL A 204 2.91 -18.13 7.68
C VAL A 204 1.89 -17.34 8.51
N LYS A 205 1.08 -18.05 9.34
CA LYS A 205 0.01 -17.46 10.18
C LYS A 205 0.47 -16.79 11.49
N LEU A 206 0.04 -15.54 11.81
CA LEU A 206 0.36 -14.82 13.08
C LEU A 206 -0.76 -13.94 13.72
N ASP A 207 -1.31 -14.48 14.80
CA ASP A 207 -2.52 -14.20 15.58
C ASP A 207 -2.91 -12.75 15.96
N LYS A 208 -4.18 -12.34 15.80
CA LYS A 208 -4.74 -10.99 16.10
C LYS A 208 -5.53 -10.96 17.45
N PRO A 209 -5.22 -10.09 18.46
CA PRO A 209 -5.96 -10.00 19.75
C PRO A 209 -7.05 -8.89 19.82
N ASN A 210 -8.11 -9.14 20.62
CA ASN A 210 -9.23 -8.22 20.98
C ASN A 210 -8.90 -7.34 22.21
N HIS A 211 -8.41 -6.10 22.02
CA HIS A 211 -8.17 -5.12 23.11
C HIS A 211 -8.36 -3.68 22.57
N PRO A 212 -8.76 -2.66 23.36
CA PRO A 212 -8.78 -1.25 22.93
C PRO A 212 -7.43 -0.73 22.42
N ASN A 213 -6.34 -1.41 22.79
CA ASN A 213 -5.00 -1.17 22.29
C ASN A 213 -4.64 -2.06 21.08
N ALA A 214 -5.58 -2.79 20.47
CA ALA A 214 -5.27 -3.75 19.40
C ALA A 214 -4.57 -3.04 18.23
N LYS A 215 -5.01 -1.83 17.85
CA LYS A 215 -4.37 -1.00 16.84
C LYS A 215 -2.92 -0.66 17.22
N ARG A 216 -2.72 -0.17 18.44
CA ARG A 216 -1.40 0.13 19.01
C ARG A 216 -0.52 -1.13 19.05
N SER A 217 -1.07 -2.26 19.45
CA SER A 217 -0.39 -3.55 19.52
C SER A 217 -0.02 -4.08 18.13
N TYR A 218 -0.88 -3.91 17.11
CA TYR A 218 -0.55 -4.27 15.73
C TYR A 218 0.54 -3.39 15.17
N PHE A 219 0.43 -2.08 15.38
CA PHE A 219 1.46 -1.13 15.00
C PHE A 219 2.79 -1.51 15.64
N VAL A 220 2.83 -1.68 16.96
CA VAL A 220 4.03 -2.10 17.71
C VAL A 220 4.59 -3.40 17.14
N ARG A 221 3.75 -4.43 16.95
CA ARG A 221 4.18 -5.73 16.44
C ARG A 221 4.78 -5.62 15.04
N LYS A 222 4.10 -4.94 14.12
CA LYS A 222 4.52 -4.82 12.71
C LYS A 222 5.75 -3.95 12.59
N LEU A 223 5.79 -2.80 13.26
CA LEU A 223 6.97 -1.95 13.28
C LEU A 223 8.18 -2.69 13.86
N THR A 224 7.99 -3.43 14.96
CA THR A 224 9.05 -4.26 15.55
C THR A 224 9.58 -5.28 14.55
N GLN A 225 8.69 -5.96 13.81
CA GLN A 225 9.10 -6.95 12.82
C GLN A 225 9.86 -6.31 11.64
N LEU A 226 9.35 -5.21 11.08
CA LEU A 226 10.00 -4.50 9.98
C LEU A 226 11.40 -3.99 10.35
N LEU A 227 11.57 -3.48 11.59
CA LEU A 227 12.87 -3.05 12.09
C LEU A 227 13.82 -4.23 12.33
N ARG A 228 13.30 -5.36 12.83
CA ARG A 228 14.07 -6.60 13.02
C ARG A 228 14.55 -7.16 11.70
N ASP A 229 13.72 -7.18 10.66
CA ASP A 229 14.09 -7.71 9.35
C ASP A 229 15.22 -6.88 8.72
N GLN A 230 15.22 -5.56 8.95
CA GLN A 230 16.24 -4.67 8.41
C GLN A 230 17.55 -4.66 9.22
N THR A 231 17.48 -4.84 10.54
CA THR A 231 18.64 -4.57 11.44
C THR A 231 19.09 -5.78 12.24
N GLY A 232 18.37 -6.90 12.17
CA GLY A 232 18.55 -8.07 13.03
C GLY A 232 18.07 -7.87 14.47
N GLN A 233 17.65 -6.65 14.86
CA GLN A 233 17.25 -6.31 16.23
C GLN A 233 15.86 -5.64 16.26
N PRO A 234 15.05 -5.87 17.31
CA PRO A 234 13.69 -5.32 17.39
C PRO A 234 13.60 -3.82 17.68
N LEU A 235 14.72 -3.17 18.05
CA LEU A 235 14.82 -1.73 18.37
C LEU A 235 13.67 -1.19 19.26
N ARG A 236 13.46 -1.84 20.41
CA ARG A 236 12.30 -1.61 21.30
C ARG A 236 12.08 -0.15 21.70
N ASP A 237 13.15 0.58 21.97
CA ASP A 237 13.07 2.00 22.32
C ASP A 237 12.48 2.83 21.17
N ILE A 238 12.96 2.59 19.94
CA ILE A 238 12.47 3.28 18.74
C ILE A 238 11.00 2.95 18.52
N VAL A 239 10.61 1.68 18.64
CA VAL A 239 9.21 1.26 18.52
C VAL A 239 8.35 1.97 19.56
N THR A 240 8.80 2.04 20.82
CA THR A 240 8.06 2.63 21.93
C THR A 240 7.85 4.13 21.71
N ILE A 241 8.91 4.87 21.40
CA ILE A 241 8.88 6.31 21.13
C ILE A 241 7.99 6.59 19.91
N THR A 242 8.18 5.85 18.82
CA THR A 242 7.38 6.04 17.59
C THR A 242 5.90 5.75 17.84
N THR A 243 5.59 4.72 18.64
CA THR A 243 4.20 4.41 19.01
C THR A 243 3.58 5.55 19.81
N ALA A 244 4.31 6.12 20.77
CA ALA A 244 3.84 7.26 21.54
C ALA A 244 3.62 8.50 20.64
N THR A 245 4.57 8.81 19.77
CA THR A 245 4.45 9.90 18.78
C THR A 245 3.19 9.77 17.93
N VAL A 246 2.90 8.56 17.45
CA VAL A 246 1.78 8.32 16.55
C VAL A 246 0.43 8.35 17.29
N PHE A 247 0.33 7.74 18.49
CA PHE A 247 -0.95 7.49 19.16
C PHE A 247 -1.25 8.40 20.36
N ASP A 248 -0.25 8.94 21.07
CA ASP A 248 -0.44 9.59 22.37
C ASP A 248 -0.54 11.14 22.29
N THR A 249 -0.42 11.75 21.09
CA THR A 249 -0.47 13.22 20.92
C THR A 249 -1.87 13.72 20.46
N PRO A 250 -2.52 14.67 21.17
CA PRO A 250 -3.96 15.00 21.06
C PRO A 250 -4.42 15.69 19.76
N ASN A 251 -3.54 15.95 18.80
CA ASN A 251 -3.87 16.67 17.57
C ASN A 251 -4.40 15.78 16.44
N LEU A 252 -4.54 14.47 16.67
CA LEU A 252 -5.42 13.64 15.84
C LEU A 252 -6.73 13.68 16.60
N THR A 253 -7.73 14.38 16.08
CA THR A 253 -9.06 14.18 16.65
C THR A 253 -9.37 12.70 16.57
N GLU A 254 -10.01 12.16 17.60
CA GLU A 254 -10.51 10.77 17.64
C GLU A 254 -11.17 10.39 16.30
N ARG A 255 -11.81 11.35 15.62
CA ARG A 255 -12.37 11.27 14.26
C ARG A 255 -11.41 10.85 13.14
N GLN A 256 -10.15 11.31 13.13
CA GLN A 256 -9.17 10.91 12.11
C GLN A 256 -8.63 9.49 12.36
N VAL A 257 -8.53 9.07 13.63
CA VAL A 257 -8.20 7.68 14.03
C VAL A 257 -9.38 6.71 13.81
N ILE A 258 -10.61 7.23 13.88
CA ILE A 258 -11.85 6.50 13.59
C ILE A 258 -12.00 6.26 12.08
N ARG A 259 -11.66 7.22 11.20
CA ARG A 259 -11.77 7.04 9.73
C ARG A 259 -10.75 6.07 9.11
N MET A 260 -9.63 5.81 9.79
CA MET A 260 -8.63 4.81 9.37
C MET A 260 -8.87 3.41 9.98
N ALA A 261 -10.05 3.18 10.56
CA ALA A 261 -10.53 1.85 10.92
C ALA A 261 -11.94 1.66 10.37
N PRO A 262 -12.37 0.42 10.08
CA PRO A 262 -13.76 0.18 9.75
C PRO A 262 -14.67 0.59 10.92
#